data_AF-A0A6L7U5F1-F1
#
_entry.id   AF-A0A6L7U5F1-F1
#
_cell.length_a   1.000
_cell.length_b   1.000
_cell.length_c   1.000
_cell.angle_alpha   90.00
_cell.angle_beta   90.00
_cell.angle_gamma   90.00
#
_symmetry.space_group_name_H-M   'P 1'
#
loop_
_entity.id
_entity.type
_entity.pdbx_description
1 polymer ?
#
loop_
_entity_poly.entity_id
_entity_poly.type
_entity_poly.pdbx_seq_one_letter_code
_entity_poly.pdbx_strand_id
1 'polypeptide(L)' 'MKIHRAAAFAAKIGVHKNTVKAWSLKGKLPDRRTPSGHRYYTEADVERYFGVER' A
#
# COMPACT_ATOMS: atom_id res chain seq x y z
N MET A 1 10.36 2.73 10.72
CA MET A 1 9.57 2.27 9.56
C MET A 1 8.31 3.14 9.45
N LYS A 2 8.14 3.88 8.34
CA LYS A 2 6.95 4.74 8.15
C LYS A 2 5.80 3.90 7.58
N ILE A 3 4.64 4.02 8.21
CA ILE A 3 3.42 3.28 7.83
C ILE A 3 2.41 4.25 7.22
N HIS A 4 1.77 3.83 6.13
CA HIS A 4 0.75 4.55 5.40
C HIS A 4 -0.56 3.78 5.41
N ARG A 5 -1.67 4.47 5.68
CA ARG A 5 -3.01 3.93 5.39
C ARG A 5 -3.23 3.89 3.88
N ALA A 6 -4.19 3.07 3.43
CA ALA A 6 -4.52 2.91 2.01
C ALA A 6 -4.69 4.23 1.24
N ALA A 7 -5.29 5.25 1.87
CA ALA A 7 -5.47 6.56 1.24
C ALA A 7 -4.15 7.33 1.04
N ALA A 8 -3.25 7.31 2.03
CA ALA A 8 -1.95 7.96 1.93
C ALA A 8 -1.04 7.24 0.93
N PHE A 9 -1.09 5.90 0.91
CA PHE A 9 -0.38 5.10 -0.08
C PHE A 9 -0.88 5.40 -1.50
N ALA A 10 -2.20 5.38 -1.70
CA ALA A 10 -2.86 5.74 -2.96
C ALA A 10 -2.43 7.11 -3.49
N ALA A 11 -2.35 8.13 -2.62
CA ALA A 11 -1.89 9.46 -3.01
C ALA A 11 -0.43 9.46 -3.50
N LYS A 12 0.45 8.67 -2.89
CA LYS A 12 1.86 8.56 -3.30
C LYS A 12 2.04 7.90 -4.67
N ILE A 13 1.23 6.88 -4.97
CA ILE A 13 1.34 6.14 -6.24
C ILE A 13 0.37 6.64 -7.33
N GLY A 14 -0.38 7.72 -7.06
CA GLY A 14 -1.25 8.37 -8.03
C GLY A 14 -2.51 7.60 -8.42
N VAL A 15 -3.10 6.83 -7.50
CA VAL A 15 -4.34 6.05 -7.78
C VAL A 15 -5.43 6.30 -6.72
N HIS A 16 -6.64 5.81 -6.96
CA HIS A 16 -7.71 5.88 -5.97
C HIS A 16 -7.54 4.84 -4.84
N LYS A 17 -7.93 5.18 -3.60
CA LYS A 17 -7.81 4.30 -2.42
C LYS A 17 -8.48 2.92 -2.59
N ASN A 18 -9.57 2.84 -3.36
CA ASN A 18 -10.27 1.58 -3.60
C ASN A 18 -9.47 0.68 -4.56
N THR A 19 -8.72 1.26 -5.50
CA THR A 19 -7.79 0.52 -6.38
C THR A 19 -6.71 -0.17 -5.55
N VAL A 20 -6.13 0.54 -4.58
CA VAL A 20 -5.15 -0.03 -3.64
C VAL A 20 -5.74 -1.21 -2.85
N LYS A 21 -6.96 -1.07 -2.31
CA LYS A 21 -7.65 -2.16 -1.60
C LYS A 21 -7.90 -3.36 -2.51
N ALA A 22 -8.35 -3.12 -3.74
CA ALA A 22 -8.61 -4.17 -4.73
C ALA A 22 -7.31 -4.91 -5.10
N TRP A 23 -6.20 -4.19 -5.26
CA TRP A 23 -4.89 -4.80 -5.52
C TRP A 23 -4.37 -5.62 -4.36
N SER A 24 -4.58 -5.18 -3.10
CA SER A 24 -4.25 -6.00 -1.93
C SER A 24 -5.08 -7.30 -1.89
N LEU A 25 -6.39 -7.21 -2.17
CA LEU A 25 -7.26 -8.40 -2.24
C LEU A 25 -6.84 -9.37 -3.36
N LYS A 26 -6.32 -8.85 -4.47
CA LYS A 26 -5.82 -9.64 -5.61
C LYS A 26 -4.36 -10.10 -5.44
N GLY A 27 -3.71 -9.79 -4.32
CA GLY A 27 -2.31 -10.17 -4.05
C GLY A 27 -1.24 -9.36 -4.79
N LYS A 28 -1.61 -8.29 -5.53
CA LYS A 28 -0.65 -7.40 -6.21
C LYS A 28 0.08 -6.48 -5.22
N LEU A 29 -0.56 -6.14 -4.11
CA LEU A 29 0.01 -5.40 -2.98
C LEU A 29 -0.12 -6.23 -1.71
N PRO A 30 0.70 -5.99 -0.67
CA PRO A 30 0.52 -6.66 0.61
C PRO A 30 -0.88 -6.39 1.21
N ASP A 31 -1.51 -7.42 1.78
CA ASP A 31 -2.75 -7.30 2.59
C ASP A 31 -2.44 -7.28 4.09
N ARG A 32 -1.43 -6.50 4.49
CA ARG A 32 -1.04 -6.37 5.90
C ARG A 32 -2.04 -5.51 6.67
N ARG A 33 -2.37 -5.92 7.90
CA ARG A 33 -3.36 -5.26 8.76
C ARG A 33 -2.81 -4.93 10.14
N THR A 34 -3.16 -3.76 10.64
CA THR A 34 -2.91 -3.37 12.04
C THR A 34 -3.74 -4.25 12.98
N PRO A 35 -3.44 -4.31 14.29
CA PRO A 35 -4.30 -4.97 15.28
C PRO A 35 -5.76 -4.49 15.23
N SER A 36 -6.00 -3.20 14.92
CA SER A 36 -7.34 -2.63 14.72
C SER A 36 -8.01 -2.99 13.38
N GLY A 37 -7.40 -3.83 12.55
CA GLY A 37 -7.97 -4.31 11.28
C GLY A 37 -7.77 -3.43 10.05
N HIS A 38 -7.11 -2.27 10.17
CA HIS A 38 -6.85 -1.39 9.03
C HIS A 38 -5.67 -1.88 8.17
N ARG A 39 -5.82 -1.79 6.85
CA ARG A 39 -4.72 -2.04 5.90
C ARG A 39 -3.63 -0.99 6.03
N TYR A 40 -2.40 -1.45 6.01
CA TYR A 40 -1.24 -0.58 6.07
C TYR A 40 -0.15 -0.97 5.06
N TYR A 41 0.57 0.05 4.60
CA TYR A 41 1.62 -0.06 3.58
C TYR A 41 2.87 0.66 4.08
N THR A 42 4.04 0.23 3.64
CA THR A 42 5.34 0.80 4.04
C THR A 42 5.94 1.65 2.92
N GLU A 43 6.93 2.47 3.25
CA GLU A 43 7.73 3.16 2.23
C GLU A 43 8.33 2.18 1.22
N ALA A 44 8.82 1.02 1.70
CA ALA A 44 9.29 -0.06 0.83
C ALA A 44 8.23 -0.61 -0.15
N ASP A 45 6.93 -0.51 0.17
CA ASP A 45 5.89 -0.92 -0.78
C ASP A 45 5.73 0.10 -1.91
N VAL A 46 6.00 1.37 -1.63
CA VAL A 46 5.98 2.46 -2.61
C VAL A 46 7.17 2.28 -3.55
N GLU A 47 8.36 2.05 -2.99
CA GLU A 47 9.59 1.79 -3.76
C GLU A 47 9.43 0.56 -4.65
N ARG A 48 8.91 -0.54 -4.08
CA ARG A 48 8.61 -1.77 -4.83
C ARG A 48 7.59 -1.53 -5.95
N TYR A 49 6.57 -0.69 -5.72
CA TYR A 49 5.58 -0.38 -6.74
C TYR A 49 6.19 0.33 -7.95
N PHE A 50 7.13 1.26 -7.72
CA PHE A 50 7.84 1.96 -8.80
C PHE A 50 8.98 1.14 -9.41
N GLY A 51 9.23 -0.08 -8.93
CA GLY A 51 10.34 -0.91 -9.40
C GLY A 51 11.71 -0.31 -9.08
N VAL A 52 11.78 0.59 -8.09
CA VAL A 52 13.05 1.14 -7.59
C VAL A 52 13.62 0.13 -6.60
N GLU A 53 14.01 -1.05 -7.09
CA GLU A 53 14.91 -1.91 -6.34
C GLU A 53 16.30 -1.28 -6.46
N ARG A 54 16.78 -0.71 -5.35
CA ARG A 54 18.14 -0.17 -5.28
C ARG A 54 19.10 -1.25 -4.78
#